data_AF-A0A2V9Z7V1-F1
#
_entry.id   AF-A0A2V9Z7V1-F1
#
_cell.length_a   1.000
_cell.length_b   1.000
_cell.length_c   1.000
_cell.angle_alpha   90.00
_cell.angle_beta   90.00
_cell.angle_gamma   90.00
#
_symmetry.space_group_name_H-M   'P 1'
#
loop_
_entity.id
_entity.type
_entity.pdbx_description
1 polymer ?
#
loop_
_entity_poly.entity_id
_entity_poly.type
_entity_poly.pdbx_seq_one_letter_code
_entity_poly.pdbx_strand_id
1 'polypeptide(L)'
;VTQTNRFRAAVAGAGLSNWQSYYGDNDLDEWMIPYFGASVYDDPAVYAKSSPMNFIRNVKTPTLMLVGDRDGEVPSPQSREFWHALKTLGVETKLVIYPNEGHFIGQPEHERDVDRRMVNWFDDHMKPK
;
A
#
# COMPACT_ATOMS: atom_id res chain seq x y z
N VAL A 1 2.44 1.15 -9.00
CA VAL A 1 2.56 -0.01 -9.92
C VAL A 1 1.31 -0.29 -10.77
N THR A 2 0.17 0.37 -10.51
CA THR A 2 -1.10 0.12 -11.23
C THR A 2 -1.26 0.88 -12.55
N GLN A 3 -0.45 1.93 -12.77
CA GLN A 3 -0.55 2.82 -13.93
C GLN A 3 0.50 2.57 -15.01
N THR A 4 1.51 1.74 -14.73
CA THR A 4 2.62 1.49 -15.66
C THR A 4 3.37 0.21 -15.33
N ASN A 5 4.01 -0.39 -16.34
CA ASN A 5 4.85 -1.58 -16.23
C ASN A 5 6.35 -1.27 -16.31
N ARG A 6 6.73 0.01 -16.16
CA ARG A 6 8.14 0.44 -16.26
C ARG A 6 9.03 -0.07 -15.12
N PHE A 7 8.43 -0.42 -13.97
CA PHE A 7 9.17 -0.83 -12.78
C PHE A 7 9.34 -2.34 -12.73
N ARG A 8 10.58 -2.79 -12.52
CA ARG A 8 10.93 -4.21 -12.41
C ARG A 8 10.50 -4.83 -11.08
N ALA A 9 10.52 -4.05 -10.00
CA ALA A 9 10.08 -4.41 -8.66
C ALA A 9 9.61 -3.16 -7.92
N ALA A 10 8.81 -3.33 -6.87
CA ALA A 10 8.35 -2.24 -6.01
C ALA A 10 8.27 -2.66 -4.53
N VAL A 11 8.41 -1.67 -3.65
CA VAL A 11 8.09 -1.76 -2.22
C VAL A 11 7.08 -0.65 -1.90
N ALA A 12 6.01 -0.99 -1.20
CA ALA A 12 5.01 -0.05 -0.71
C ALA A 12 4.97 -0.09 0.83
N GLY A 13 5.59 0.91 1.46
CA GLY A 13 5.47 1.15 2.90
C GLY A 13 4.23 1.99 3.19
N ALA A 14 3.44 1.61 4.20
CA ALA A 14 2.19 2.30 4.60
C ALA A 14 1.32 2.70 3.39
N GLY A 15 1.10 1.74 2.47
CA GLY A 15 0.50 2.00 1.16
C GLY A 15 -1.03 2.05 1.20
N LEU A 16 -1.60 3.18 0.75
CA LEU A 16 -3.04 3.36 0.52
C LEU A 16 -3.45 2.73 -0.81
N SER A 17 -4.48 1.87 -0.81
CA SER A 17 -4.90 1.12 -2.00
C SER A 17 -6.34 1.40 -2.45
N ASN A 18 -7.24 1.77 -1.54
CA ASN A 18 -8.66 1.94 -1.83
C ASN A 18 -9.23 3.13 -1.06
N TRP A 19 -9.42 4.26 -1.75
CA TRP A 19 -9.92 5.48 -1.14
C TRP A 19 -11.33 5.34 -0.55
N GLN A 20 -12.17 4.44 -1.09
CA GLN A 20 -13.52 4.26 -0.57
C GLN A 20 -13.52 3.62 0.80
N SER A 21 -12.74 2.56 1.00
CA SER A 21 -12.58 1.96 2.33
C SER A 21 -11.78 2.87 3.27
N TYR A 22 -10.69 3.47 2.76
CA TYR A 22 -9.81 4.34 3.52
C TYR A 22 -10.59 5.49 4.20
N TYR A 23 -11.52 6.12 3.49
CA TYR A 23 -12.33 7.23 4.03
C TYR A 23 -12.96 6.90 5.39
N GLY A 24 -13.41 5.67 5.61
CA GLY A 24 -14.05 5.25 6.86
C GLY A 24 -13.15 4.46 7.82
N ASP A 25 -11.89 4.21 7.46
CA ASP A 25 -10.96 3.34 8.21
C ASP A 25 -9.84 4.13 8.89
N ASN A 26 -9.47 5.29 8.35
CA ASN A 26 -8.35 6.10 8.83
C ASN A 26 -8.71 7.05 9.99
N ASP A 27 -7.73 7.39 10.82
CA ASP A 27 -7.88 8.31 11.97
C ASP A 27 -7.62 9.79 11.61
N LEU A 28 -7.26 10.09 10.35
CA LEU A 28 -6.86 11.42 9.88
C LEU A 28 -7.65 11.82 8.62
N ASP A 29 -8.95 12.06 8.73
CA ASP A 29 -9.84 12.27 7.58
C ASP A 29 -10.21 13.75 7.33
N GLU A 30 -9.95 14.65 8.28
CA GLU A 30 -10.35 16.07 8.21
C GLU A 30 -9.86 16.81 6.96
N TRP A 31 -8.72 16.40 6.39
CA TRP A 31 -8.15 17.00 5.19
C TRP A 31 -8.79 16.49 3.89
N MET A 32 -9.52 15.37 3.93
CA MET A 32 -10.02 14.71 2.72
C MET A 32 -11.07 15.55 2.01
N ILE A 33 -12.06 16.11 2.71
CA ILE A 33 -13.09 16.96 2.08
C ILE A 33 -12.47 18.24 1.50
N PRO A 34 -11.61 19.00 2.23
CA PRO A 34 -10.90 20.13 1.63
C PRO A 34 -10.07 19.79 0.39
N TYR A 35 -9.49 18.59 0.34
CA TYR A 35 -8.65 18.16 -0.79
C TYR A 35 -9.46 17.67 -1.99
N PHE A 36 -10.47 16.83 -1.76
CA PHE A 36 -11.28 16.21 -2.82
C PHE A 36 -12.52 17.04 -3.21
N GLY A 37 -12.92 17.99 -2.39
CA GLY A 37 -14.06 18.89 -2.60
C GLY A 37 -15.42 18.32 -2.20
N ALA A 38 -15.51 17.05 -1.85
CA ALA A 38 -16.72 16.36 -1.44
C ALA A 38 -16.37 15.16 -0.56
N SER A 39 -17.33 14.64 0.22
CA SER A 39 -17.16 13.33 0.88
C SER A 39 -17.20 12.21 -0.16
N VAL A 40 -16.68 11.02 0.18
CA VAL A 40 -16.77 9.84 -0.71
C VAL A 40 -18.22 9.39 -0.95
N TYR A 41 -19.15 9.81 -0.09
CA TYR A 41 -20.57 9.48 -0.20
C TYR A 41 -21.32 10.44 -1.13
N ASP A 42 -20.88 11.70 -1.22
CA ASP A 42 -21.49 12.71 -2.09
C ASP A 42 -20.95 12.63 -3.53
N ASP A 43 -19.63 12.46 -3.68
CA ASP A 43 -18.99 12.25 -4.98
C ASP A 43 -17.95 11.12 -4.90
N PRO A 44 -18.35 9.85 -4.99
CA PRO A 44 -17.41 8.72 -4.98
C PRO A 44 -16.44 8.75 -6.18
N ALA A 45 -16.79 9.45 -7.27
CA ALA A 45 -16.01 9.42 -8.49
C ALA A 45 -14.69 10.21 -8.37
N VAL A 46 -14.61 11.23 -7.52
CA VAL A 46 -13.35 11.98 -7.30
C VAL A 46 -12.30 11.12 -6.60
N TYR A 47 -12.70 10.26 -5.67
CA TYR A 47 -11.84 9.30 -4.97
C TYR A 47 -11.49 8.09 -5.84
N ALA A 48 -12.45 7.60 -6.63
CA ALA A 48 -12.28 6.42 -7.48
C ALA A 48 -11.15 6.59 -8.50
N LYS A 49 -10.96 7.80 -9.05
CA LYS A 49 -9.90 8.11 -10.03
C LYS A 49 -8.49 7.88 -9.47
N SER A 50 -8.34 8.09 -8.16
CA SER A 50 -7.05 7.98 -7.46
C SER A 50 -6.86 6.65 -6.75
N SER A 51 -7.83 5.72 -6.81
CA SER A 51 -7.80 4.44 -6.07
C SER A 51 -7.00 3.37 -6.83
N PRO A 52 -5.82 2.91 -6.34
CA PRO A 52 -5.08 1.82 -6.98
C PRO A 52 -5.91 0.57 -7.26
N MET A 53 -6.85 0.22 -6.37
CA MET A 53 -7.69 -0.96 -6.51
C MET A 53 -8.55 -0.95 -7.79
N ASN A 54 -8.95 0.22 -8.30
CA ASN A 54 -9.70 0.31 -9.56
C ASN A 54 -8.87 -0.07 -10.80
N PHE A 55 -7.55 -0.12 -10.66
CA PHE A 55 -6.59 -0.43 -11.72
C PHE A 55 -5.76 -1.69 -11.42
N ILE A 56 -6.19 -2.49 -10.43
CA ILE A 56 -5.40 -3.60 -9.89
C ILE A 56 -5.04 -4.67 -10.93
N ARG A 57 -5.90 -4.88 -11.93
CA ARG A 57 -5.68 -5.86 -13.02
C ARG A 57 -4.50 -5.50 -13.93
N ASN A 58 -4.03 -4.25 -13.90
CA ASN A 58 -2.90 -3.79 -14.69
C ASN A 58 -1.56 -4.18 -14.07
N VAL A 59 -1.52 -4.54 -12.78
CA VAL A 59 -0.27 -4.78 -12.07
C VAL A 59 0.43 -6.03 -12.63
N LYS A 60 1.70 -5.85 -13.01
CA LYS A 60 2.64 -6.93 -13.36
C LYS A 60 3.91 -6.92 -12.51
N THR A 61 4.19 -5.79 -11.84
CA THR A 61 5.39 -5.60 -11.04
C THR A 61 5.30 -6.36 -9.72
N PRO A 62 6.27 -7.23 -9.40
CA PRO A 62 6.41 -7.81 -8.08
C PRO A 62 6.43 -6.74 -7.00
N THR A 63 5.56 -6.85 -6.00
CA THR A 63 5.40 -5.83 -4.95
C THR A 63 5.47 -6.40 -3.53
N LEU A 64 6.36 -5.85 -2.71
CA LEU A 64 6.42 -6.07 -1.26
C LEU A 64 5.66 -4.94 -0.55
N MET A 65 4.79 -5.28 0.40
CA MET A 65 4.11 -4.31 1.27
C MET A 65 4.55 -4.44 2.72
N LEU A 66 4.77 -3.30 3.36
CA LEU A 66 5.25 -3.17 4.73
C LEU A 66 4.36 -2.16 5.47
N VAL A 67 3.79 -2.52 6.62
CA VAL A 67 2.90 -1.63 7.38
C VAL A 67 2.89 -2.00 8.86
N GLY A 68 2.63 -1.03 9.75
CA GLY A 68 2.36 -1.31 11.17
C GLY A 68 0.95 -1.85 11.39
N ASP A 69 0.75 -2.64 12.44
CA ASP A 69 -0.59 -3.14 12.81
C ASP A 69 -1.49 -2.05 13.41
N ARG A 70 -0.89 -0.99 13.97
CA ARG A 70 -1.55 0.17 14.61
C ARG A 70 -1.37 1.46 13.80
N ASP A 71 -1.08 1.35 12.51
CA ASP A 71 -1.07 2.51 11.63
C ASP A 71 -2.49 3.10 11.55
N GLY A 72 -2.70 4.27 12.17
CA GLY A 72 -3.95 5.02 12.09
C GLY A 72 -4.01 5.98 10.91
N GLU A 73 -2.86 6.31 10.30
CA GLU A 73 -2.81 7.21 9.15
C GLU A 73 -3.18 6.45 7.88
N VAL A 74 -2.54 5.30 7.63
CA VAL A 74 -2.88 4.38 6.52
C VAL A 74 -3.07 2.96 7.06
N PRO A 75 -4.27 2.64 7.54
CA PRO A 75 -4.52 1.36 8.21
C PRO A 75 -4.13 0.13 7.40
N SER A 76 -3.63 -0.88 8.13
CA SER A 76 -3.17 -2.15 7.54
C SER A 76 -4.18 -2.92 6.66
N PRO A 77 -5.52 -2.76 6.78
CA PRO A 77 -6.47 -3.25 5.77
C PRO A 77 -6.14 -2.81 4.34
N GLN A 78 -5.63 -1.58 4.12
CA GLN A 78 -5.24 -1.09 2.80
C GLN A 78 -4.16 -1.96 2.15
N SER A 79 -3.14 -2.33 2.93
CA SER A 79 -2.07 -3.23 2.48
C SER A 79 -2.56 -4.67 2.30
N ARG A 80 -3.47 -5.14 3.17
CA ARG A 80 -4.10 -6.47 3.05
C ARG A 80 -4.95 -6.60 1.79
N GLU A 81 -5.77 -5.61 1.46
CA GLU A 81 -6.61 -5.63 0.26
C GLU A 81 -5.76 -5.73 -1.01
N PHE A 82 -4.74 -4.88 -1.13
CA PHE A 82 -3.84 -4.88 -2.27
C PHE A 82 -3.09 -6.23 -2.38
N TRP A 83 -2.61 -6.76 -1.25
CA TRP A 83 -1.94 -8.06 -1.19
C TRP A 83 -2.82 -9.19 -1.71
N HIS A 84 -4.04 -9.31 -1.17
CA HIS A 84 -4.99 -10.34 -1.55
C HIS A 84 -5.30 -10.27 -3.04
N ALA A 85 -5.47 -9.07 -3.59
CA ALA A 85 -5.74 -8.89 -5.01
C ALA A 85 -4.54 -9.31 -5.88
N LEU A 86 -3.32 -8.92 -5.53
CA LEU A 86 -2.11 -9.37 -6.25
C LEU A 86 -1.92 -10.88 -6.18
N LYS A 87 -2.13 -11.48 -5.00
CA LYS A 87 -2.12 -12.95 -4.83
C LYS A 87 -3.14 -13.63 -5.75
N THR A 88 -4.35 -13.08 -5.84
CA THR A 88 -5.43 -13.61 -6.69
C THR A 88 -5.06 -13.50 -8.18
N LEU A 89 -4.40 -12.42 -8.58
CA LEU A 89 -3.97 -12.18 -9.96
C LEU A 89 -2.68 -12.92 -10.35
N GLY A 90 -2.09 -13.70 -9.44
CA GLY A 90 -0.85 -14.43 -9.67
C GLY A 90 0.38 -13.52 -9.81
N VAL A 91 0.31 -12.28 -9.30
CA VAL A 91 1.46 -11.38 -9.23
C VAL A 91 2.28 -11.72 -7.99
N GLU A 92 3.60 -11.83 -8.16
CA GLU A 92 4.49 -12.08 -7.01
C GLU A 92 4.38 -10.95 -5.99
N THR A 93 4.07 -11.32 -4.74
CA THR A 93 3.85 -10.35 -3.67
C THR A 93 4.14 -10.94 -2.29
N LYS A 94 4.57 -10.06 -1.38
CA LYS A 94 4.73 -10.34 0.04
C LYS A 94 4.08 -9.20 0.85
N LEU A 95 3.49 -9.54 1.98
CA LEU A 95 2.96 -8.60 2.96
C LEU A 95 3.62 -8.87 4.30
N VAL A 96 4.08 -7.81 4.96
CA VAL A 96 4.57 -7.84 6.34
C VAL A 96 3.81 -6.79 7.13
N ILE A 97 3.20 -7.23 8.23
CA ILE A 97 2.53 -6.37 9.19
C ILE A 97 3.34 -6.44 10.47
N TYR A 98 3.90 -5.31 10.89
CA TYR A 98 4.75 -5.23 12.08
C TYR A 98 3.89 -5.05 13.34
N PRO A 99 4.02 -5.93 14.34
CA PRO A 99 3.19 -5.87 15.53
C PRO A 99 3.61 -4.74 16.46
N ASN A 100 2.64 -4.05 17.03
CA ASN A 100 2.82 -2.89 17.90
C ASN A 100 3.56 -1.71 17.24
N GLU A 101 3.43 -1.55 15.93
CA GLU A 101 4.01 -0.43 15.16
C GLU A 101 2.91 0.43 14.55
N GLY A 102 3.19 1.73 14.42
CA GLY A 102 2.27 2.72 13.84
C GLY A 102 2.57 2.99 12.36
N HIS A 103 2.28 4.22 11.92
CA HIS A 103 2.59 4.68 10.56
C HIS A 103 4.10 4.66 10.27
N PHE A 104 4.88 5.13 11.24
CA PHE A 104 6.33 4.97 11.26
C PHE A 104 6.69 3.70 12.04
N ILE A 105 7.54 2.87 11.44
CA ILE A 105 8.15 1.72 12.11
C ILE A 105 9.34 2.22 12.92
N GLY A 106 9.30 2.07 14.25
CA GLY A 106 10.26 2.72 15.14
C GLY A 106 11.03 1.79 16.09
N GLN A 107 10.60 0.53 16.29
CA GLN A 107 11.42 -0.40 17.07
C GLN A 107 12.68 -0.77 16.27
N PRO A 108 13.89 -0.68 16.86
CA PRO A 108 15.15 -0.91 16.14
C PRO A 108 15.22 -2.28 15.43
N GLU A 109 14.61 -3.31 16.01
CA GLU A 109 14.55 -4.64 15.42
C GLU A 109 13.66 -4.66 14.16
N HIS A 110 12.54 -3.96 14.19
CA HIS A 110 11.63 -3.86 13.05
C HIS A 110 12.21 -2.98 11.94
N GLU A 111 12.85 -1.85 12.28
CA GLU A 111 13.56 -1.00 11.32
C GLU A 111 14.62 -1.81 10.54
N ARG A 112 15.46 -2.56 11.25
CA ARG A 112 16.48 -3.43 10.63
C ARG A 112 15.85 -4.50 9.75
N ASP A 113 14.71 -5.05 10.14
CA ASP A 113 13.98 -6.03 9.34
C ASP A 113 13.36 -5.42 8.08
N VAL A 114 12.80 -4.20 8.18
CA VAL A 114 12.31 -3.42 7.03
C VAL A 114 13.43 -3.22 6.01
N ASP A 115 14.58 -2.70 6.45
CA ASP A 115 15.74 -2.45 5.59
C ASP A 115 16.19 -3.74 4.89
N ARG A 116 16.39 -4.81 5.67
CA ARG A 116 16.80 -6.10 5.14
C ARG A 116 15.82 -6.64 4.11
N ARG A 117 14.51 -6.56 4.37
CA ARG A 117 13.49 -7.06 3.43
C ARG A 117 13.44 -6.23 2.17
N MET A 118 13.54 -4.91 2.28
CA MET A 118 13.55 -4.00 1.14
C MET A 118 14.76 -4.28 0.24
N VAL A 119 15.96 -4.36 0.82
CA VAL A 119 17.19 -4.67 0.07
C VAL A 119 17.08 -6.04 -0.59
N ASN A 120 16.76 -7.09 0.17
CA ASN A 120 16.62 -8.44 -0.38
C ASN A 120 15.57 -8.52 -1.49
N TRP A 121 14.44 -7.81 -1.34
CA TRP A 121 13.40 -7.77 -2.36
C TRP A 121 13.92 -7.20 -3.68
N PHE A 122 14.66 -6.09 -3.61
CA PHE A 122 15.25 -5.52 -4.80
C PHE A 122 16.40 -6.37 -5.36
N ASP A 123 17.24 -6.97 -4.52
CA ASP A 123 18.31 -7.87 -4.95
C ASP A 123 17.78 -9.11 -5.69
N ASP A 124 16.65 -9.66 -5.24
CA ASP A 124 16.02 -10.82 -5.88
C ASP A 124 15.45 -10.49 -7.28
N HIS A 125 14.94 -9.27 -7.47
CA HIS A 125 14.16 -8.91 -8.66
C HIS A 125 14.87 -7.98 -9.65
N MET A 126 15.89 -7.24 -9.20
CA MET A 126 16.61 -6.22 -9.97
C MET A 126 18.09 -6.58 -10.20
N LYS A 127 18.41 -7.88 -10.28
CA LYS A 127 19.78 -8.32 -10.62
C LYS A 127 20.25 -7.66 -11.91
N PRO A 128 21.52 -7.19 -11.97
CA PRO A 128 22.10 -6.69 -13.21
C PRO A 128 21.92 -7.72 -14.32
N LYS A 129 21.59 -7.23 -15.52
CA LYS A 129 21.61 -8.07 -16.72
C LYS A 129 23.05 -8.39 -17.12
#